data_AF-A0AAD8CNI2-F1
#
_entry.id   AF-A0AAD8CNI2-F1
#
_cell.length_a   1.000
_cell.length_b   1.000
_cell.length_c   1.000
_cell.angle_alpha   90.00
_cell.angle_beta   90.00
_cell.angle_gamma   90.00
#
_symmetry.space_group_name_H-M   'P 1'
#
loop_
_entity.id
_entity.type
_entity.pdbx_description
1 polymer ?
#
loop_
_entity_poly.entity_id
_entity_poly.type
_entity_poly.pdbx_seq_one_letter_code
_entity_poly.pdbx_strand_id
1 'polypeptide(L)'
;MGLIYFIFNSVGRAIDFLCFILDLNFCIVSSLLSFLFGIVYFVYSLPTLLTTGVFQCWNLSLICVLTTIDTILGVAQGSFNMVGSWFRVFCGVPESFKMVGHLFSHVLLRTKELFHRGLLSGHSFFRQICDGCGIALSLIVYLVNTVVNILLIGTQNCFAMVLAAWEVVSGPVQKILELILALLSYLSSSLVGTAILLWTPCQLALEFLRSLSQIFVSVFLMNLYGLLLTLAIVAMATLYVNPGLARRVVERTLRYMSTVPSLSRLQRTVHRLYLLVLIWQRAVRRGSRTGQAAGSNRADAGPVDAQGPPEAVRAPLPPPPPLPPPQPQNNNPDPPPGTSSVDRPLKKHLSGDGDKVAPQTELLSLLKEHEERKKCVICQDSVKTVLLLPCRHLCLCRDCTDIFLRQPIHQHNCPLCRHMILQTMDVFL
;
A
#
# COMPACT_ATOMS: atom_id res chain seq x y z
N MET A 1 56.60 -63.15 -5.32
CA MET A 1 56.43 -61.90 -4.55
C MET A 1 56.20 -60.68 -5.44
N GLY A 2 57.14 -60.25 -6.29
CA GLY A 2 57.04 -58.98 -7.05
C GLY A 2 55.70 -58.71 -7.75
N LEU A 3 55.10 -59.71 -8.43
CA LEU A 3 53.79 -59.57 -9.08
C LEU A 3 52.67 -59.13 -8.11
N ILE A 4 52.66 -59.66 -6.88
CA ILE A 4 51.66 -59.34 -5.86
C ILE A 4 51.83 -57.89 -5.42
N TYR A 5 53.06 -57.44 -5.19
CA TYR A 5 53.36 -56.04 -4.84
C TYR A 5 52.96 -55.08 -5.96
N PHE A 6 53.20 -55.43 -7.22
CA PHE A 6 52.77 -54.65 -8.38
C PHE A 6 51.24 -54.54 -8.45
N ILE A 7 50.51 -55.64 -8.23
CA ILE A 7 49.04 -55.64 -8.19
C ILE A 7 48.52 -54.76 -7.04
N PHE A 8 49.05 -54.89 -5.82
CA PHE A 8 48.62 -54.05 -4.68
C PHE A 8 48.90 -52.55 -4.91
N ASN A 9 50.06 -52.19 -5.46
CA ASN A 9 50.39 -50.79 -5.81
C ASN A 9 49.48 -50.26 -6.95
N SER A 10 49.18 -51.09 -7.95
CA SER A 10 48.24 -50.72 -9.03
C SER A 10 46.81 -50.56 -8.53
N VAL A 11 46.37 -51.38 -7.56
CA VAL A 11 45.04 -51.26 -6.93
C VAL A 11 44.98 -50.03 -6.02
N GLY A 12 46.04 -49.75 -5.25
CA GLY A 12 46.14 -48.52 -4.45
C GLY A 12 45.98 -47.27 -5.31
N ARG A 13 46.81 -47.11 -6.34
CA ARG A 13 46.73 -45.98 -7.29
C ARG A 13 45.38 -45.87 -8.00
N ALA A 14 44.73 -47.00 -8.30
CA ALA A 14 43.39 -47.00 -8.88
C ALA A 14 42.34 -46.49 -7.88
N ILE A 15 42.45 -46.83 -6.60
CA ILE A 15 41.60 -46.30 -5.52
C ILE A 15 41.88 -44.81 -5.30
N ASP A 16 43.13 -44.39 -5.24
CA ASP A 16 43.51 -42.97 -5.08
C ASP A 16 42.94 -42.10 -6.21
N PHE A 17 43.03 -42.57 -7.46
CA PHE A 17 42.44 -41.92 -8.62
C PHE A 17 40.90 -41.91 -8.59
N LEU A 18 40.28 -42.97 -8.07
CA LEU A 18 38.83 -43.05 -7.89
C LEU A 18 38.33 -42.06 -6.84
N CYS A 19 39.05 -41.93 -5.71
CA CYS A 19 38.78 -40.92 -4.69
C CYS A 19 38.94 -39.50 -5.24
N PHE A 20 40.01 -39.22 -5.99
CA PHE A 20 40.20 -37.93 -6.65
C PHE A 20 39.06 -37.57 -7.61
N ILE A 21 38.57 -38.53 -8.40
CA ILE A 21 37.37 -38.32 -9.24
C ILE A 21 36.14 -38.03 -8.38
N LEU A 22 35.97 -38.72 -7.25
CA LEU A 22 34.83 -38.53 -6.34
C LEU A 22 34.85 -37.15 -5.66
N ASP A 23 36.01 -36.69 -5.20
CA ASP A 23 36.22 -35.37 -4.58
C ASP A 23 36.03 -34.24 -5.60
N LEU A 24 36.57 -34.39 -6.81
CA LEU A 24 36.35 -33.46 -7.93
C LEU A 24 34.85 -33.36 -8.26
N ASN A 25 34.17 -34.51 -8.32
CA ASN A 25 32.74 -34.58 -8.59
C ASN A 25 31.93 -33.91 -7.46
N PHE A 26 32.27 -34.14 -6.19
CA PHE A 26 31.64 -33.50 -5.04
C PHE A 26 31.87 -31.98 -5.02
N CYS A 27 33.08 -31.50 -5.35
CA CYS A 27 33.38 -30.08 -5.49
C CYS A 27 32.51 -29.44 -6.58
N ILE A 28 32.34 -30.12 -7.72
CA ILE A 28 31.45 -29.68 -8.81
C ILE A 28 29.98 -29.65 -8.35
N VAL A 29 29.47 -30.64 -7.61
CA VAL A 29 28.12 -30.56 -6.99
C VAL A 29 28.01 -29.33 -6.12
N SER A 30 28.94 -29.16 -5.18
CA SER A 30 28.85 -28.15 -4.12
C SER A 30 28.85 -26.72 -4.70
N SER A 31 29.75 -26.45 -5.65
CA SER A 31 29.81 -25.16 -6.36
C SER A 31 28.54 -24.90 -7.19
N LEU A 32 28.10 -25.90 -7.96
CA LEU A 32 26.93 -25.80 -8.84
C LEU A 32 25.63 -25.65 -8.04
N LEU A 33 25.49 -26.34 -6.92
CA LEU A 33 24.35 -26.26 -6.00
C LEU A 33 24.32 -24.89 -5.28
N SER A 34 25.48 -24.39 -4.85
CA SER A 34 25.61 -23.06 -4.25
C SER A 34 25.22 -21.95 -5.23
N PHE A 35 25.64 -22.08 -6.49
CA PHE A 35 25.24 -21.17 -7.58
C PHE A 35 23.74 -21.25 -7.88
N LEU A 36 23.16 -22.45 -7.88
CA LEU A 36 21.72 -22.69 -8.00
C LEU A 36 20.93 -21.97 -6.89
N PHE A 37 21.35 -22.13 -5.63
CA PHE A 37 20.74 -21.42 -4.50
C PHE A 37 20.92 -19.90 -4.61
N GLY A 38 22.05 -19.41 -5.11
CA GLY A 38 22.29 -18.00 -5.40
C GLY A 38 21.29 -17.42 -6.41
N ILE A 39 21.03 -18.12 -7.51
CA ILE A 39 20.01 -17.72 -8.51
C ILE A 39 18.61 -17.77 -7.91
N VAL A 40 18.24 -18.84 -7.19
CA VAL A 40 16.90 -18.94 -6.57
C VAL A 40 16.68 -17.83 -5.54
N TYR A 41 17.69 -17.52 -4.72
CA TYR A 41 17.65 -16.42 -3.77
C TYR A 41 17.53 -15.05 -4.46
N PHE A 42 18.27 -14.83 -5.56
CA PHE A 42 18.15 -13.61 -6.37
C PHE A 42 16.74 -13.46 -6.95
N VAL A 43 16.21 -14.50 -7.59
CA VAL A 43 14.85 -14.51 -8.17
C VAL A 43 13.77 -14.30 -7.09
N TYR A 44 13.95 -14.82 -5.88
CA TYR A 44 13.03 -14.59 -4.76
C TYR A 44 13.14 -13.18 -4.16
N SER A 45 14.36 -12.62 -4.12
CA SER A 45 14.61 -11.25 -3.62
C SER A 45 14.15 -10.17 -4.61
N LEU A 46 14.19 -10.45 -5.91
CA LEU A 46 13.88 -9.53 -7.00
C LEU A 46 12.48 -8.88 -6.87
N PRO A 47 11.38 -9.62 -6.61
CA PRO A 47 10.08 -9.02 -6.29
C PRO A 47 10.09 -8.08 -5.07
N THR A 48 10.86 -8.40 -4.03
CA THR A 48 10.94 -7.53 -2.82
C THR A 48 11.69 -6.22 -3.13
N LEU A 49 12.72 -6.27 -3.99
CA LEU A 49 13.43 -5.08 -4.45
C LEU A 49 12.53 -4.20 -5.35
N LEU A 50 11.79 -4.83 -6.28
CA LEU A 50 10.88 -4.12 -7.17
C LEU A 50 9.73 -3.44 -6.40
N THR A 51 9.10 -4.16 -5.46
CA THR A 51 7.97 -3.65 -4.67
C THR A 51 8.38 -2.56 -3.69
N THR A 52 9.55 -2.66 -3.05
CA THR A 52 10.07 -1.58 -2.19
C THR A 52 10.43 -0.32 -2.98
N GLY A 53 11.04 -0.45 -4.16
CA GLY A 53 11.29 0.68 -5.07
C GLY A 53 10.00 1.35 -5.55
N VAL A 54 9.03 0.58 -6.02
CA VAL A 54 7.71 1.09 -6.43
C VAL A 54 6.99 1.76 -5.26
N PHE A 55 7.03 1.19 -4.04
CA PHE A 55 6.42 1.78 -2.85
C PHE A 55 7.07 3.11 -2.44
N GLN A 56 8.40 3.23 -2.55
CA GLN A 56 9.10 4.50 -2.31
C GLN A 56 8.70 5.57 -3.35
N CYS A 57 8.66 5.23 -4.64
CA CYS A 57 8.19 6.14 -5.68
C CYS A 57 6.72 6.54 -5.50
N TRP A 58 5.86 5.60 -5.08
CA TRP A 58 4.45 5.85 -4.79
C TRP A 58 4.27 6.82 -3.61
N ASN A 59 5.00 6.61 -2.51
CA ASN A 59 4.94 7.50 -1.35
C ASN A 59 5.48 8.90 -1.68
N LEU A 60 6.57 9.01 -2.45
CA LEU A 60 7.10 10.30 -2.91
C LEU A 60 6.10 11.03 -3.82
N SER A 61 5.42 10.30 -4.71
CA SER A 61 4.35 10.83 -5.56
C SER A 61 3.16 11.30 -4.73
N LEU A 62 2.71 10.53 -3.73
CA LEU A 62 1.66 10.94 -2.79
C LEU A 62 2.03 12.21 -2.02
N ILE A 63 3.26 12.32 -1.51
CA ILE A 63 3.74 13.53 -0.80
C ILE A 63 3.73 14.75 -1.74
N CYS A 64 4.12 14.59 -3.00
CA CYS A 64 4.07 15.66 -4.00
C CYS A 64 2.63 16.08 -4.37
N VAL A 65 1.70 15.12 -4.49
CA VAL A 65 0.28 15.40 -4.74
C VAL A 65 -0.37 16.06 -3.51
N LEU A 66 -0.06 15.62 -2.30
CA LEU A 66 -0.60 16.21 -1.07
C LEU A 66 -0.10 17.65 -0.85
N THR A 67 1.19 17.93 -1.09
CA THR A 67 1.73 19.30 -0.94
C THR A 67 1.25 20.25 -2.04
N THR A 68 1.01 19.77 -3.27
CA THR A 68 0.37 20.59 -4.32
C THR A 68 -1.11 20.84 -4.03
N ILE A 69 -1.85 19.89 -3.46
CA ILE A 69 -3.23 20.12 -3.00
C ILE A 69 -3.28 21.12 -1.84
N ASP A 70 -2.42 20.98 -0.83
CA ASP A 70 -2.40 21.85 0.37
C ASP A 70 -2.07 23.31 0.01
N THR A 71 -1.03 23.52 -0.81
CA THR A 71 -0.69 24.87 -1.30
C THR A 71 -1.80 25.50 -2.13
N ILE A 72 -2.52 24.73 -2.95
CA ILE A 72 -3.64 25.23 -3.75
C ILE A 72 -4.90 25.49 -2.89
N LEU A 73 -5.16 24.68 -1.86
CA LEU A 73 -6.21 24.93 -0.88
C LEU A 73 -5.93 26.20 -0.07
N GLY A 74 -4.68 26.42 0.35
CA GLY A 74 -4.23 27.63 1.03
C GLY A 74 -4.39 28.89 0.16
N VAL A 75 -4.01 28.82 -1.12
CA VAL A 75 -4.23 29.91 -2.10
C VAL A 75 -5.73 30.19 -2.27
N ALA A 76 -6.55 29.16 -2.52
CA ALA A 76 -7.99 29.32 -2.69
C ALA A 76 -8.67 29.92 -1.46
N GLN A 77 -8.33 29.46 -0.26
CA GLN A 77 -8.84 30.01 1.00
C GLN A 77 -8.38 31.46 1.22
N GLY A 78 -7.16 31.81 0.81
CA GLY A 78 -6.69 33.19 0.73
C GLY A 78 -7.57 34.05 -0.19
N SER A 79 -7.84 33.59 -1.42
CA SER A 79 -8.72 34.27 -2.38
C SER A 79 -10.14 34.45 -1.84
N PHE A 80 -10.75 33.41 -1.26
CA PHE A 80 -12.09 33.51 -0.65
C PHE A 80 -12.11 34.52 0.52
N ASN A 81 -11.06 34.56 1.34
CA ASN A 81 -10.95 35.55 2.42
C ASN A 81 -10.83 36.98 1.89
N MET A 82 -10.11 37.21 0.79
CA MET A 82 -10.03 38.52 0.15
C MET A 82 -11.38 38.94 -0.46
N VAL A 83 -12.07 38.03 -1.17
CA VAL A 83 -13.42 38.27 -1.71
C VAL A 83 -14.41 38.58 -0.57
N GLY A 84 -14.40 37.80 0.51
CA GLY A 84 -15.25 38.03 1.70
C GLY A 84 -14.88 39.26 2.53
N SER A 85 -13.68 39.82 2.34
CA SER A 85 -13.31 41.13 2.87
C SER A 85 -13.93 42.25 2.02
N TRP A 86 -13.76 42.18 0.70
CA TRP A 86 -14.39 43.12 -0.25
C TRP A 86 -15.92 43.12 -0.16
N PHE A 87 -16.55 41.95 -0.01
CA PHE A 87 -18.00 41.85 0.12
C PHE A 87 -18.53 42.56 1.38
N ARG A 88 -17.75 42.57 2.48
CA ARG A 88 -18.08 43.35 3.69
C ARG A 88 -17.96 44.86 3.46
N VAL A 89 -16.98 45.31 2.68
CA VAL A 89 -16.87 46.74 2.28
C VAL A 89 -18.10 47.15 1.45
N PHE A 90 -18.51 46.34 0.47
CA PHE A 90 -19.74 46.58 -0.30
C PHE A 90 -21.00 46.53 0.57
N CYS A 91 -21.03 45.70 1.62
CA CYS A 91 -22.17 45.60 2.54
C CYS A 91 -22.36 46.83 3.45
N GLY A 92 -21.35 47.71 3.58
CA GLY A 92 -21.51 49.02 4.23
C GLY A 92 -22.23 50.07 3.37
N VAL A 93 -22.21 49.92 2.04
CA VAL A 93 -22.88 50.85 1.09
C VAL A 93 -24.39 51.00 1.34
N PRO A 94 -25.19 49.93 1.58
CA PRO A 94 -26.61 50.09 1.93
C PRO A 94 -26.86 50.83 3.26
N GLU A 95 -25.92 50.84 4.21
CA GLU A 95 -26.04 51.66 5.43
C GLU A 95 -25.91 53.15 5.09
N SER A 96 -24.97 53.51 4.21
CA SER A 96 -24.85 54.86 3.65
C SER A 96 -26.15 55.30 2.94
N PHE A 97 -26.76 54.42 2.16
CA PHE A 97 -28.06 54.70 1.52
C PHE A 97 -29.20 54.90 2.53
N LYS A 98 -29.16 54.22 3.68
CA LYS A 98 -30.13 54.40 4.78
C LYS A 98 -30.12 55.84 5.31
N MET A 99 -28.94 56.44 5.43
CA MET A 99 -28.76 57.83 5.86
C MET A 99 -29.25 58.83 4.78
N VAL A 100 -28.94 58.58 3.50
CA VAL A 100 -29.43 59.37 2.36
C VAL A 100 -30.97 59.31 2.25
N GLY A 101 -31.57 58.14 2.41
CA GLY A 101 -33.03 57.97 2.41
C GLY A 101 -33.71 58.72 3.56
N HIS A 102 -33.09 58.76 4.74
CA HIS A 102 -33.61 59.51 5.88
C HIS A 102 -33.53 61.03 5.67
N LEU A 103 -32.46 61.52 5.03
CA LEU A 103 -32.34 62.93 4.60
C LEU A 103 -33.42 63.28 3.56
N PHE A 104 -33.63 62.41 2.56
CA PHE A 104 -34.62 62.61 1.51
C PHE A 104 -36.06 62.65 2.05
N SER A 105 -36.39 61.73 2.97
CA SER A 105 -37.68 61.73 3.68
C SER A 105 -37.91 63.03 4.47
N HIS A 106 -36.87 63.53 5.16
CA HIS A 106 -36.94 64.79 5.90
C HIS A 106 -37.13 66.01 4.97
N VAL A 107 -36.54 66.02 3.78
CA VAL A 107 -36.76 67.08 2.77
C VAL A 107 -38.21 67.04 2.25
N LEU A 108 -38.74 65.85 1.95
CA LEU A 108 -40.14 65.69 1.52
C LEU A 108 -41.14 66.14 2.60
N LEU A 109 -40.95 65.72 3.86
CA LEU A 109 -41.81 66.13 4.98
C LEU A 109 -41.79 67.65 5.18
N ARG A 110 -40.61 68.27 5.19
CA ARG A 110 -40.47 69.73 5.34
C ARG A 110 -41.09 70.51 4.18
N THR A 111 -41.03 69.96 2.97
CA THR A 111 -41.71 70.52 1.79
C THR A 111 -43.23 70.41 1.92
N LYS A 112 -43.75 69.31 2.47
CA LYS A 112 -45.19 69.10 2.75
C LYS A 112 -45.72 70.06 3.82
N GLU A 113 -44.94 70.39 4.85
CA GLU A 113 -45.32 71.39 5.86
C GLU A 113 -45.42 72.81 5.28
N LEU A 114 -44.45 73.20 4.43
CA LEU A 114 -44.49 74.47 3.70
C LEU A 114 -45.73 74.56 2.79
N PHE A 115 -46.06 73.45 2.12
CA PHE A 115 -47.30 73.27 1.34
C PHE A 115 -48.55 73.57 2.17
N HIS A 116 -48.63 73.02 3.39
CA HIS A 116 -49.80 73.15 4.26
C HIS A 116 -50.02 74.58 4.79
N ARG A 117 -48.97 75.39 4.89
CA ARG A 117 -49.04 76.83 5.19
C ARG A 117 -49.33 77.71 3.97
N GLY A 118 -49.12 77.22 2.76
CA GLY A 118 -49.25 78.00 1.52
C GLY A 118 -50.67 78.07 0.93
N LEU A 119 -51.60 77.24 1.40
CA LEU A 119 -52.90 76.96 0.77
C LEU A 119 -53.93 78.12 0.80
N LEU A 120 -53.50 79.35 1.11
CA LEU A 120 -54.34 80.55 1.30
C LEU A 120 -54.13 81.64 0.21
N SER A 121 -53.33 81.36 -0.82
CA SER A 121 -53.10 82.28 -1.95
C SER A 121 -53.36 81.62 -3.31
N GLY A 122 -53.99 82.35 -4.23
CA GLY A 122 -54.59 81.81 -5.45
C GLY A 122 -53.71 81.82 -6.70
N HIS A 123 -53.94 80.83 -7.57
CA HIS A 123 -53.51 80.69 -8.98
C HIS A 123 -52.01 80.74 -9.33
N SER A 124 -51.22 81.70 -8.84
CA SER A 124 -49.75 81.69 -8.97
C SER A 124 -49.15 80.51 -8.20
N PHE A 125 -49.72 80.23 -7.04
CA PHE A 125 -49.31 79.14 -6.15
C PHE A 125 -49.38 77.76 -6.82
N PHE A 126 -50.40 77.51 -7.65
CA PHE A 126 -50.55 76.22 -8.35
C PHE A 126 -49.50 76.02 -9.44
N ARG A 127 -49.06 77.10 -10.11
CA ARG A 127 -47.95 77.07 -11.08
C ARG A 127 -46.64 76.66 -10.39
N GLN A 128 -46.33 77.35 -9.29
CA GLN A 128 -45.13 77.11 -8.49
C GLN A 128 -45.12 75.72 -7.82
N ILE A 129 -46.32 75.17 -7.50
CA ILE A 129 -46.51 73.77 -7.11
C ILE A 129 -46.15 72.81 -8.25
N CYS A 130 -46.65 73.03 -9.47
CA CYS A 130 -46.32 72.17 -10.61
C CYS A 130 -44.81 72.18 -10.92
N ASP A 131 -44.18 73.35 -10.91
CA ASP A 131 -42.74 73.49 -11.13
C ASP A 131 -41.93 72.78 -10.02
N GLY A 132 -42.33 72.95 -8.76
CA GLY A 132 -41.74 72.24 -7.61
C GLY A 132 -41.92 70.73 -7.65
N CYS A 133 -43.09 70.23 -8.06
CA CYS A 133 -43.34 68.81 -8.27
C CYS A 133 -42.52 68.24 -9.45
N GLY A 134 -42.32 69.01 -10.52
CA GLY A 134 -41.46 68.64 -11.64
C GLY A 134 -40.00 68.47 -11.22
N ILE A 135 -39.49 69.39 -10.39
CA ILE A 135 -38.13 69.31 -9.80
C ILE A 135 -38.02 68.12 -8.84
N ALA A 136 -39.04 67.87 -8.01
CA ALA A 136 -39.05 66.71 -7.10
C ALA A 136 -39.06 65.37 -7.88
N LEU A 137 -39.87 65.27 -8.94
CA LEU A 137 -39.93 64.09 -9.81
C LEU A 137 -38.61 63.87 -10.57
N SER A 138 -37.99 64.92 -11.11
CA SER A 138 -36.70 64.77 -11.79
C SER A 138 -35.58 64.35 -10.83
N LEU A 139 -35.59 64.86 -9.59
CA LEU A 139 -34.67 64.44 -8.53
C LEU A 139 -34.89 62.96 -8.12
N ILE A 140 -36.14 62.50 -8.01
CA ILE A 140 -36.47 61.09 -7.75
C ILE A 140 -35.97 60.20 -8.90
N VAL A 141 -36.26 60.56 -10.15
CA VAL A 141 -35.83 59.79 -11.33
C VAL A 141 -34.30 59.76 -11.44
N TYR A 142 -33.62 60.87 -11.16
CA TYR A 142 -32.16 60.93 -11.11
C TYR A 142 -31.58 60.03 -10.00
N LEU A 143 -32.17 60.04 -8.81
CA LEU A 143 -31.72 59.22 -7.67
C LEU A 143 -31.96 57.73 -7.95
N VAL A 144 -33.12 57.35 -8.51
CA VAL A 144 -33.41 55.97 -8.96
C VAL A 144 -32.43 55.54 -10.04
N ASN A 145 -32.15 56.37 -11.05
CA ASN A 145 -31.16 56.08 -12.08
C ASN A 145 -29.75 55.91 -11.50
N THR A 146 -29.37 56.74 -10.51
CA THR A 146 -28.10 56.63 -9.79
C THR A 146 -28.00 55.30 -9.02
N VAL A 147 -29.06 54.91 -8.31
CA VAL A 147 -29.15 53.62 -7.59
C VAL A 147 -29.07 52.44 -8.56
N VAL A 148 -29.82 52.47 -9.66
CA VAL A 148 -29.79 51.41 -10.70
C VAL A 148 -28.41 51.29 -11.33
N ASN A 149 -27.74 52.41 -11.63
CA ASN A 149 -26.39 52.39 -12.21
C ASN A 149 -25.35 51.85 -11.21
N ILE A 150 -25.42 52.25 -9.93
CA ILE A 150 -24.56 51.70 -8.86
C ILE A 150 -24.80 50.19 -8.69
N LEU A 151 -26.06 49.74 -8.74
CA LEU A 151 -26.40 48.31 -8.70
C LEU A 151 -25.86 47.56 -9.93
N LEU A 152 -25.99 48.12 -11.14
CA LEU A 152 -25.47 47.49 -12.37
C LEU A 152 -23.95 47.31 -12.28
N ILE A 153 -23.23 48.39 -11.94
CA ILE A 153 -21.77 48.40 -11.81
C ILE A 153 -21.32 47.44 -10.69
N GLY A 154 -22.01 47.43 -9.55
CA GLY A 154 -21.73 46.50 -8.44
C GLY A 154 -21.96 45.04 -8.85
N THR A 155 -23.04 44.75 -9.57
CA THR A 155 -23.38 43.38 -10.03
C THR A 155 -22.38 42.90 -11.09
N GLN A 156 -22.01 43.76 -12.05
CA GLN A 156 -21.00 43.46 -13.07
C GLN A 156 -19.61 43.20 -12.44
N ASN A 157 -19.21 44.02 -11.47
CA ASN A 157 -17.93 43.84 -10.77
C ASN A 157 -17.94 42.59 -9.87
N CYS A 158 -19.10 42.22 -9.30
CA CYS A 158 -19.30 40.96 -8.59
C CYS A 158 -19.14 39.75 -9.52
N PHE A 159 -19.77 39.76 -10.70
CA PHE A 159 -19.58 38.69 -11.69
C PHE A 159 -18.13 38.58 -12.17
N ALA A 160 -17.45 39.71 -12.41
CA ALA A 160 -16.02 39.72 -12.76
C ALA A 160 -15.15 39.08 -11.66
N MET A 161 -15.40 39.40 -10.38
CA MET A 161 -14.69 38.77 -9.25
C MET A 161 -15.00 37.27 -9.09
N VAL A 162 -16.24 36.83 -9.35
CA VAL A 162 -16.60 35.40 -9.33
C VAL A 162 -15.88 34.64 -10.45
N LEU A 163 -15.80 35.21 -11.66
CA LEU A 163 -15.06 34.61 -12.78
C LEU A 163 -13.55 34.56 -12.51
N ALA A 164 -12.96 35.64 -11.98
CA ALA A 164 -11.55 35.66 -11.60
C ALA A 164 -11.23 34.65 -10.49
N ALA A 165 -12.08 34.54 -9.47
CA ALA A 165 -11.94 33.53 -8.42
C ALA A 165 -12.10 32.10 -8.97
N TRP A 166 -12.99 31.89 -9.95
CA TRP A 166 -13.14 30.60 -10.63
C TRP A 166 -11.88 30.22 -11.41
N GLU A 167 -11.31 31.11 -12.23
CA GLU A 167 -10.08 30.82 -12.97
C GLU A 167 -8.88 30.54 -12.05
N VAL A 168 -8.76 31.29 -10.95
CA VAL A 168 -7.74 31.08 -9.91
C VAL A 168 -7.86 29.70 -9.23
N VAL A 169 -9.05 29.08 -9.21
CA VAL A 169 -9.26 27.72 -8.69
C VAL A 169 -9.13 26.66 -9.79
N SER A 170 -9.70 26.89 -10.98
CA SER A 170 -9.74 25.89 -12.06
C SER A 170 -8.38 25.69 -12.72
N GLY A 171 -7.59 26.75 -12.90
CA GLY A 171 -6.25 26.67 -13.49
C GLY A 171 -5.31 25.73 -12.71
N PRO A 172 -5.12 25.93 -11.40
CA PRO A 172 -4.30 25.04 -10.58
C PRO A 172 -4.85 23.61 -10.49
N VAL A 173 -6.17 23.42 -10.41
CA VAL A 173 -6.78 22.06 -10.41
C VAL A 173 -6.49 21.32 -11.72
N GLN A 174 -6.58 21.99 -12.87
CA GLN A 174 -6.23 21.39 -14.14
C GLN A 174 -4.72 21.06 -14.21
N LYS A 175 -3.85 21.90 -13.63
CA LYS A 175 -2.41 21.62 -13.57
C LYS A 175 -2.03 20.51 -12.59
N ILE A 176 -2.74 20.33 -11.47
CA ILE A 176 -2.64 19.11 -10.64
C ILE A 176 -3.01 17.89 -11.49
N LEU A 177 -4.13 17.93 -12.22
CA LEU A 177 -4.61 16.79 -12.99
C LEU A 177 -3.62 16.39 -14.10
N GLU A 178 -3.08 17.36 -14.84
CA GLU A 178 -2.00 17.15 -15.82
C GLU A 178 -0.75 16.54 -15.17
N LEU A 179 -0.33 17.05 -14.00
CA LEU A 179 0.83 16.55 -13.26
C LEU A 179 0.63 15.10 -12.77
N ILE A 180 -0.54 14.77 -12.24
CA ILE A 180 -0.91 13.40 -11.82
C ILE A 180 -0.89 12.46 -13.02
N LEU A 181 -1.45 12.87 -14.17
CA LEU A 181 -1.46 12.05 -15.38
C LEU A 181 -0.04 11.82 -15.92
N ALA A 182 0.82 12.84 -15.88
CA ALA A 182 2.22 12.75 -16.26
C ALA A 182 3.03 11.84 -15.31
N LEU A 183 2.81 11.95 -13.99
CA LEU A 183 3.44 11.08 -12.99
C LEU A 183 3.01 9.62 -13.14
N LEU A 184 1.72 9.36 -13.37
CA LEU A 184 1.20 8.01 -13.63
C LEU A 184 1.76 7.41 -14.92
N SER A 185 1.84 8.21 -15.99
CA SER A 185 2.48 7.83 -17.25
C SER A 185 3.96 7.50 -17.06
N TYR A 186 4.71 8.32 -16.33
CA TYR A 186 6.12 8.08 -15.99
C TYR A 186 6.30 6.81 -15.13
N LEU A 187 5.49 6.61 -14.09
CA LEU A 187 5.52 5.42 -13.24
C LEU A 187 5.25 4.14 -14.04
N SER A 188 4.23 4.13 -14.90
CA SER A 188 3.94 2.98 -15.75
C SER A 188 5.06 2.70 -16.77
N SER A 189 5.62 3.75 -17.38
CA SER A 189 6.76 3.64 -18.30
C SER A 189 8.03 3.13 -17.61
N SER A 190 8.28 3.56 -16.38
CA SER A 190 9.39 3.11 -15.55
C SER A 190 9.22 1.64 -15.11
N LEU A 191 8.00 1.23 -14.73
CA LEU A 191 7.69 -0.15 -14.39
C LEU A 191 7.85 -1.10 -15.60
N VAL A 192 7.39 -0.68 -16.78
CA VAL A 192 7.58 -1.43 -18.03
C VAL A 192 9.07 -1.47 -18.44
N GLY A 193 9.77 -0.33 -18.35
CA GLY A 193 11.20 -0.25 -18.67
C GLY A 193 12.07 -1.10 -17.75
N THR A 194 11.82 -1.08 -16.44
CA THR A 194 12.52 -1.95 -15.47
C THR A 194 12.18 -3.43 -15.68
N ALA A 195 10.92 -3.77 -15.98
CA ALA A 195 10.56 -5.15 -16.34
C ALA A 195 11.28 -5.65 -17.60
N ILE A 196 11.42 -4.82 -18.64
CA ILE A 196 12.14 -5.16 -19.88
C ILE A 196 13.65 -5.29 -19.64
N LEU A 197 14.26 -4.36 -18.91
CA LEU A 197 15.69 -4.40 -18.56
C LEU A 197 16.06 -5.62 -17.69
N LEU A 198 15.09 -6.11 -16.91
CA LEU A 198 15.25 -7.23 -15.99
C LEU A 198 14.84 -8.57 -16.61
N TRP A 199 14.05 -8.56 -17.68
CA TRP A 199 13.69 -9.74 -18.46
C TRP A 199 14.91 -10.42 -19.08
N THR A 200 15.79 -9.67 -19.74
CA THR A 200 16.95 -10.24 -20.44
C THR A 200 17.97 -10.94 -19.54
N PRO A 201 18.40 -10.40 -18.37
CA PRO A 201 19.26 -11.15 -17.45
C PRO A 201 18.52 -12.32 -16.78
N CYS A 202 17.20 -12.21 -16.55
CA CYS A 202 16.40 -13.32 -16.00
C CYS A 202 16.29 -14.49 -17.00
N GLN A 203 16.00 -14.20 -18.27
CA GLN A 203 15.99 -15.18 -19.36
C GLN A 203 17.36 -15.84 -19.51
N LEU A 204 18.44 -15.05 -19.56
CA LEU A 204 19.81 -15.57 -19.66
C LEU A 204 20.17 -16.47 -18.46
N ALA A 205 19.78 -16.09 -17.24
CA ALA A 205 19.98 -16.91 -16.05
C ALA A 205 19.21 -18.24 -16.13
N LEU A 206 17.97 -18.24 -16.63
CA LEU A 206 17.17 -19.46 -16.81
C LEU A 206 17.71 -20.38 -17.93
N GLU A 207 18.19 -19.80 -19.04
CA GLU A 207 18.84 -20.55 -20.13
C GLU A 207 20.17 -21.15 -19.67
N PHE A 208 20.96 -20.38 -18.91
CA PHE A 208 22.18 -20.90 -18.26
C PHE A 208 21.84 -22.02 -17.28
N LEU A 209 20.83 -21.86 -16.42
CA LEU A 209 20.40 -22.88 -15.46
C LEU A 209 19.96 -24.18 -16.15
N ARG A 210 19.25 -24.08 -17.28
CA ARG A 210 18.86 -25.21 -18.13
C ARG A 210 20.08 -25.91 -18.71
N SER A 211 21.03 -25.16 -19.29
CA SER A 211 22.28 -25.73 -19.83
C SER A 211 23.11 -26.41 -18.74
N LEU A 212 23.30 -25.72 -17.61
CA LEU A 212 24.02 -26.19 -16.43
C LEU A 212 23.42 -27.49 -15.86
N SER A 213 22.10 -27.58 -15.75
CA SER A 213 21.41 -28.80 -15.30
C SER A 213 21.49 -29.95 -16.31
N GLN A 214 21.48 -29.67 -17.62
CA GLN A 214 21.67 -30.69 -18.66
C GLN A 214 23.11 -31.24 -18.65
N ILE A 215 24.12 -30.38 -18.50
CA ILE A 215 25.52 -30.77 -18.33
C ILE A 215 25.68 -31.60 -17.04
N PHE A 216 25.11 -31.14 -15.93
CA PHE A 216 25.11 -31.86 -14.66
C PHE A 216 24.50 -33.27 -14.81
N VAL A 217 23.27 -33.39 -15.31
CA VAL A 217 22.61 -34.70 -15.50
C VAL A 217 23.43 -35.61 -16.41
N SER A 218 23.99 -35.08 -17.51
CA SER A 218 24.85 -35.85 -18.43
C SER A 218 26.12 -36.36 -17.74
N VAL A 219 26.89 -35.47 -17.10
CA VAL A 219 28.16 -35.81 -16.45
C VAL A 219 27.94 -36.74 -15.25
N PHE A 220 26.94 -36.46 -14.40
CA PHE A 220 26.69 -37.26 -13.20
C PHE A 220 26.12 -38.63 -13.52
N LEU A 221 25.21 -38.76 -14.48
CA LEU A 221 24.76 -40.08 -14.92
C LEU A 221 25.90 -40.85 -15.59
N MET A 222 26.67 -40.24 -16.49
CA MET A 222 27.79 -40.92 -17.17
C MET A 222 28.87 -41.38 -16.17
N ASN A 223 29.24 -40.54 -15.20
CA ASN A 223 30.23 -40.87 -14.18
C ASN A 223 29.71 -41.94 -13.20
N LEU A 224 28.44 -41.85 -12.77
CA LEU A 224 27.81 -42.86 -11.91
C LEU A 224 27.68 -44.22 -12.62
N TYR A 225 27.22 -44.24 -13.88
CA TYR A 225 27.15 -45.47 -14.66
C TYR A 225 28.53 -46.04 -14.99
N GLY A 226 29.53 -45.20 -15.28
CA GLY A 226 30.91 -45.62 -15.49
C GLY A 226 31.55 -46.22 -14.23
N LEU A 227 31.33 -45.60 -13.07
CA LEU A 227 31.73 -46.12 -11.75
C LEU A 227 31.06 -47.46 -11.44
N LEU A 228 29.75 -47.57 -11.66
CA LEU A 228 28.98 -48.79 -11.40
C LEU A 228 29.36 -49.92 -12.37
N LEU A 229 29.61 -49.60 -13.65
CA LEU A 229 30.09 -50.54 -14.67
C LEU A 229 31.50 -51.06 -14.34
N THR A 230 32.44 -50.16 -14.00
CA THR A 230 33.81 -50.57 -13.64
C THR A 230 33.83 -51.38 -12.34
N LEU A 231 33.06 -51.00 -11.32
CA LEU A 231 32.87 -51.80 -10.11
C LEU A 231 32.28 -53.19 -10.43
N ALA A 232 31.29 -53.28 -11.32
CA ALA A 232 30.72 -54.55 -11.75
C ALA A 232 31.72 -55.42 -12.53
N ILE A 233 32.53 -54.85 -13.42
CA ILE A 233 33.60 -55.56 -14.14
C ILE A 233 34.65 -56.09 -13.16
N VAL A 234 35.10 -55.29 -12.21
CA VAL A 234 36.07 -55.71 -11.17
C VAL A 234 35.48 -56.78 -10.25
N ALA A 235 34.20 -56.66 -9.87
CA ALA A 235 33.50 -57.69 -9.09
C ALA A 235 33.38 -59.02 -9.87
N MET A 236 32.99 -58.98 -11.14
CA MET A 236 32.89 -60.18 -11.97
C MET A 236 34.26 -60.83 -12.23
N ALA A 237 35.30 -60.03 -12.49
CA ALA A 237 36.67 -60.52 -12.66
C ALA A 237 37.22 -61.15 -11.37
N THR A 238 37.00 -60.53 -10.20
CA THR A 238 37.46 -61.09 -8.92
C THR A 238 36.68 -62.34 -8.51
N LEU A 239 35.38 -62.43 -8.84
CA LEU A 239 34.57 -63.65 -8.68
C LEU A 239 35.04 -64.78 -9.60
N TYR A 240 35.41 -64.47 -10.84
CA TYR A 240 35.94 -65.45 -11.82
C TYR A 240 37.31 -65.99 -11.40
N VAL A 241 38.23 -65.10 -10.97
CA VAL A 241 39.58 -65.48 -10.51
C VAL A 241 39.55 -66.22 -9.15
N ASN A 242 38.54 -65.96 -8.29
CA ASN A 242 38.40 -66.62 -6.99
C ASN A 242 37.07 -67.39 -6.86
N PRO A 243 36.95 -68.61 -7.44
CA PRO A 243 35.75 -69.43 -7.28
C PRO A 243 35.43 -69.76 -5.81
N GLY A 244 36.45 -69.83 -4.96
CA GLY A 244 36.30 -69.98 -3.51
C GLY A 244 35.77 -68.74 -2.77
N LEU A 245 35.74 -67.56 -3.40
CA LEU A 245 34.98 -66.39 -2.92
C LEU A 245 33.57 -66.40 -3.50
N ALA A 246 33.43 -66.67 -4.81
CA ALA A 246 32.12 -66.76 -5.46
C ALA A 246 31.16 -67.73 -4.73
N ARG A 247 31.64 -68.91 -4.35
CA ARG A 247 30.87 -69.87 -3.53
C ARG A 247 30.42 -69.28 -2.18
N ARG A 248 31.31 -68.59 -1.46
CA ARG A 248 30.99 -67.96 -0.15
C ARG A 248 30.02 -66.78 -0.30
N VAL A 249 30.08 -66.04 -1.40
CA VAL A 249 29.10 -64.99 -1.73
C VAL A 249 27.73 -65.62 -2.01
N VAL A 250 27.66 -66.65 -2.86
CA VAL A 250 26.42 -67.39 -3.15
C VAL A 250 25.80 -68.02 -1.89
N GLU A 251 26.62 -68.64 -1.03
CA GLU A 251 26.16 -69.20 0.24
C GLU A 251 25.71 -68.12 1.25
N ARG A 252 26.13 -66.86 1.10
CA ARG A 252 25.69 -65.72 1.93
C ARG A 252 24.44 -65.05 1.36
N THR A 253 24.33 -64.90 0.04
CA THR A 253 23.11 -64.37 -0.61
C THR A 253 21.96 -65.36 -0.54
N LEU A 254 22.19 -66.68 -0.71
CA LEU A 254 21.16 -67.70 -0.47
C LEU A 254 20.63 -67.65 0.97
N ARG A 255 21.51 -67.45 1.97
CA ARG A 255 21.08 -67.26 3.36
C ARG A 255 20.25 -65.98 3.52
N TYR A 256 20.69 -64.85 2.97
CA TYR A 256 19.92 -63.60 3.00
C TYR A 256 18.52 -63.74 2.35
N MET A 257 18.45 -64.37 1.18
CA MET A 257 17.19 -64.69 0.49
C MET A 257 16.29 -65.63 1.31
N SER A 258 16.87 -66.57 2.07
CA SER A 258 16.12 -67.45 2.96
C SER A 258 15.60 -66.75 4.23
N THR A 259 16.30 -65.73 4.73
CA THR A 259 15.88 -64.94 5.91
C THR A 259 14.77 -63.93 5.60
N VAL A 260 14.55 -63.56 4.34
CA VAL A 260 13.50 -62.60 3.97
C VAL A 260 12.16 -63.32 3.71
N PRO A 261 11.10 -63.08 4.51
CA PRO A 261 9.86 -63.86 4.47
C PRO A 261 8.92 -63.55 3.29
N SER A 262 9.22 -62.55 2.46
CA SER A 262 8.49 -62.25 1.22
C SER A 262 9.03 -63.05 0.03
N LEU A 263 10.34 -63.04 -0.19
CA LEU A 263 11.01 -63.73 -1.30
C LEU A 263 10.90 -65.26 -1.20
N SER A 264 10.98 -65.81 0.01
CA SER A 264 10.76 -67.25 0.23
C SER A 264 9.33 -67.72 -0.08
N ARG A 265 8.32 -66.85 -0.01
CA ARG A 265 6.95 -67.16 -0.50
C ARG A 265 6.93 -67.21 -2.03
N LEU A 266 7.54 -66.22 -2.69
CA LEU A 266 7.59 -66.12 -4.15
C LEU A 266 8.39 -67.28 -4.79
N GLN A 267 9.51 -67.69 -4.17
CA GLN A 267 10.27 -68.86 -4.62
C GLN A 267 9.43 -70.15 -4.55
N ARG A 268 8.62 -70.32 -3.50
CA ARG A 268 7.73 -71.49 -3.35
C ARG A 268 6.59 -71.49 -4.36
N THR A 269 5.99 -70.34 -4.70
CA THR A 269 4.95 -70.28 -5.73
C THR A 269 5.53 -70.52 -7.13
N VAL A 270 6.67 -69.92 -7.46
CA VAL A 270 7.37 -70.17 -8.74
C VAL A 270 7.82 -71.64 -8.86
N HIS A 271 8.33 -72.26 -7.79
CA HIS A 271 8.71 -73.68 -7.84
C HIS A 271 7.49 -74.61 -7.99
N ARG A 272 6.36 -74.30 -7.34
CA ARG A 272 5.09 -75.01 -7.57
C ARG A 272 4.59 -74.86 -9.00
N LEU A 273 4.65 -73.65 -9.57
CA LEU A 273 4.28 -73.39 -10.98
C LEU A 273 5.21 -74.13 -11.95
N TYR A 274 6.52 -74.14 -11.69
CA TYR A 274 7.49 -74.90 -12.51
C TYR A 274 7.22 -76.41 -12.45
N LEU A 275 6.94 -76.96 -11.26
CA LEU A 275 6.52 -78.36 -11.11
C LEU A 275 5.22 -78.65 -11.85
N LEU A 276 4.23 -77.76 -11.78
CA LEU A 276 2.97 -77.88 -12.55
C LEU A 276 3.22 -77.86 -14.05
N VAL A 277 4.11 -77.00 -14.56
CA VAL A 277 4.51 -76.98 -15.98
C VAL A 277 5.24 -78.27 -16.37
N LEU A 278 6.11 -78.82 -15.51
CA LEU A 278 6.81 -80.09 -15.76
C LEU A 278 5.86 -81.29 -15.74
N ILE A 279 4.88 -81.29 -14.82
CA ILE A 279 3.82 -82.30 -14.75
C ILE A 279 2.90 -82.19 -15.97
N TRP A 280 2.52 -80.97 -16.38
CA TRP A 280 1.75 -80.69 -17.59
C TRP A 280 2.48 -81.19 -18.84
N GLN A 281 3.76 -80.86 -19.02
CA GLN A 281 4.58 -81.36 -20.13
C GLN A 281 4.74 -82.89 -20.15
N ARG A 282 4.63 -83.57 -19.00
CA ARG A 282 4.62 -85.03 -18.89
C ARG A 282 3.24 -85.62 -19.13
N ALA A 283 2.18 -84.94 -18.69
CA ALA A 283 0.78 -85.32 -18.93
C ALA A 283 0.42 -85.21 -20.41
N VAL A 284 0.77 -84.10 -21.07
CA VAL A 284 0.63 -83.92 -22.53
C VAL A 284 1.39 -85.00 -23.30
N ARG A 285 2.62 -85.35 -22.88
CA ARG A 285 3.40 -86.47 -23.46
C ARG A 285 2.90 -87.87 -23.14
N ARG A 286 1.97 -88.02 -22.17
CA ARG A 286 1.24 -89.28 -21.93
C ARG A 286 -0.06 -89.31 -22.73
N GLY A 287 -0.82 -88.21 -22.78
CA GLY A 287 -2.04 -88.09 -23.58
C GLY A 287 -1.79 -88.39 -25.06
N SER A 288 -0.69 -87.88 -25.63
CA SER A 288 -0.27 -88.19 -27.01
C SER A 288 0.30 -89.60 -27.22
N ARG A 289 0.36 -90.45 -26.17
CA ARG A 289 0.65 -91.89 -26.27
C ARG A 289 -0.56 -92.78 -25.93
N THR A 290 -1.49 -92.33 -25.10
CA THR A 290 -2.76 -93.05 -24.84
C THR A 290 -3.81 -92.81 -25.93
N GLY A 291 -3.71 -91.71 -26.69
CA GLY A 291 -4.60 -91.41 -27.82
C GLY A 291 -4.42 -92.30 -29.07
N GLN A 292 -3.63 -93.39 -28.99
CA GLN A 292 -3.33 -94.29 -30.10
C GLN A 292 -3.79 -95.75 -29.86
N ALA A 293 -4.49 -96.01 -28.76
CA ALA A 293 -4.89 -97.36 -28.32
C ALA A 293 -6.40 -97.48 -27.99
N ALA A 294 -7.26 -96.78 -28.74
CA ALA A 294 -8.71 -96.92 -28.68
C ALA A 294 -9.35 -96.57 -30.04
N GLY A 295 -9.67 -97.58 -30.85
CA GLY A 295 -10.31 -97.38 -32.16
C GLY A 295 -10.84 -98.69 -32.76
N SER A 296 -12.10 -98.66 -33.21
CA SER A 296 -12.92 -99.81 -33.66
C SER A 296 -13.28 -100.84 -32.55
N ASN A 297 -14.52 -101.34 -32.42
CA ASN A 297 -15.68 -101.15 -33.31
C ASN A 297 -17.06 -101.32 -32.61
N ARG A 298 -17.96 -100.34 -32.86
CA ARG A 298 -19.43 -100.42 -33.04
C ARG A 298 -20.41 -100.97 -31.97
N ALA A 299 -21.66 -100.47 -32.13
CA ALA A 299 -22.95 -100.92 -31.55
C ALA A 299 -23.18 -100.59 -30.05
N ASP A 300 -24.37 -100.21 -29.58
CA ASP A 300 -25.61 -99.75 -30.27
C ASP A 300 -26.47 -98.87 -29.33
N ALA A 301 -27.52 -98.23 -29.87
CA ALA A 301 -28.67 -97.62 -29.20
C ALA A 301 -28.49 -96.48 -28.15
N GLY A 302 -29.50 -95.58 -28.09
CA GLY A 302 -29.82 -94.72 -26.93
C GLY A 302 -31.24 -95.07 -26.42
N PRO A 303 -32.04 -94.13 -25.84
CA PRO A 303 -31.76 -92.75 -25.43
C PRO A 303 -32.19 -92.48 -23.96
N VAL A 304 -32.81 -91.31 -23.69
CA VAL A 304 -33.62 -90.88 -22.51
C VAL A 304 -32.99 -89.82 -21.58
N ASP A 305 -33.86 -88.88 -21.18
CA ASP A 305 -33.64 -87.63 -20.44
C ASP A 305 -33.57 -87.78 -18.91
N ALA A 306 -33.12 -86.72 -18.22
CA ALA A 306 -33.94 -85.92 -17.27
C ALA A 306 -33.07 -85.12 -16.29
N GLN A 307 -33.58 -83.95 -15.84
CA GLN A 307 -33.26 -83.16 -14.62
C GLN A 307 -31.77 -82.92 -14.20
N GLY A 308 -31.39 -81.82 -13.58
CA GLY A 308 -32.10 -80.66 -13.02
C GLY A 308 -31.21 -80.02 -11.93
N PRO A 309 -31.21 -78.69 -11.73
CA PRO A 309 -30.36 -78.02 -10.74
C PRO A 309 -30.95 -78.12 -9.32
N PRO A 310 -30.22 -77.72 -8.25
CA PRO A 310 -30.42 -76.35 -7.77
C PRO A 310 -29.23 -75.65 -7.05
N GLU A 311 -29.42 -74.34 -6.86
CA GLU A 311 -29.16 -73.45 -5.70
C GLU A 311 -28.54 -74.00 -4.39
N ALA A 312 -27.99 -73.19 -3.46
CA ALA A 312 -27.47 -71.79 -3.42
C ALA A 312 -26.92 -71.53 -1.98
N VAL A 313 -26.98 -70.28 -1.46
CA VAL A 313 -26.89 -69.91 -0.01
C VAL A 313 -25.45 -69.98 0.58
N ARG A 314 -24.89 -69.04 1.37
CA ARG A 314 -25.36 -67.84 2.13
C ARG A 314 -24.23 -66.79 2.18
N ALA A 315 -24.55 -65.50 2.37
CA ALA A 315 -23.63 -64.47 2.89
C ALA A 315 -23.79 -64.35 4.44
N PRO A 316 -22.88 -63.68 5.19
CA PRO A 316 -22.90 -62.21 5.28
C PRO A 316 -21.54 -61.46 5.52
N LEU A 317 -21.58 -60.13 5.38
CA LEU A 317 -20.65 -59.10 5.90
C LEU A 317 -21.44 -58.22 6.93
N PRO A 318 -20.87 -57.18 7.60
CA PRO A 318 -19.52 -56.89 8.10
C PRO A 318 -19.56 -56.70 9.65
N PRO A 319 -18.66 -55.92 10.32
CA PRO A 319 -18.92 -54.47 10.50
C PRO A 319 -17.68 -53.53 10.60
N PRO A 320 -17.84 -52.19 10.53
CA PRO A 320 -16.78 -51.19 10.76
C PRO A 320 -17.05 -50.35 12.07
N PRO A 321 -16.69 -49.05 12.26
CA PRO A 321 -16.07 -48.57 13.52
C PRO A 321 -17.00 -47.79 14.50
N PRO A 322 -16.52 -47.45 15.72
CA PRO A 322 -17.20 -46.55 16.68
C PRO A 322 -16.86 -45.05 16.51
N LEU A 323 -17.72 -44.18 17.05
CA LEU A 323 -17.63 -42.70 17.10
C LEU A 323 -17.83 -42.17 18.56
N PRO A 324 -17.56 -40.88 18.86
CA PRO A 324 -17.38 -40.38 20.25
C PRO A 324 -18.60 -39.70 20.91
N PRO A 325 -18.60 -39.62 22.26
CA PRO A 325 -19.35 -38.61 23.04
C PRO A 325 -18.49 -37.98 24.20
N PRO A 326 -19.03 -37.18 25.15
CA PRO A 326 -19.58 -35.83 24.99
C PRO A 326 -18.97 -34.77 25.98
N GLN A 327 -19.36 -33.49 25.88
CA GLN A 327 -19.10 -32.43 26.90
C GLN A 327 -20.16 -32.41 28.02
N PRO A 328 -19.89 -31.74 29.17
CA PRO A 328 -20.56 -30.43 29.42
C PRO A 328 -19.83 -29.39 30.33
N GLN A 329 -20.12 -28.09 30.14
CA GLN A 329 -20.19 -26.98 31.15
C GLN A 329 -18.90 -26.53 31.92
N ASN A 330 -18.78 -25.34 32.54
CA ASN A 330 -19.30 -23.96 32.31
C ASN A 330 -18.53 -22.94 33.24
N ASN A 331 -18.74 -21.62 33.07
CA ASN A 331 -18.45 -20.48 33.99
C ASN A 331 -17.11 -19.68 33.89
N ASN A 332 -17.21 -18.41 34.31
CA ASN A 332 -16.25 -17.27 34.28
C ASN A 332 -15.63 -16.99 35.69
N PRO A 333 -14.95 -15.85 36.00
CA PRO A 333 -13.72 -15.22 35.44
C PRO A 333 -12.67 -14.75 36.52
N ASP A 334 -11.70 -13.89 36.13
CA ASP A 334 -11.02 -12.84 36.95
C ASP A 334 -9.81 -13.24 37.89
N PRO A 335 -8.94 -12.31 38.41
CA PRO A 335 -7.56 -12.18 37.89
C PRO A 335 -6.34 -12.18 38.90
N PRO A 336 -5.57 -11.08 39.20
CA PRO A 336 -4.10 -11.07 39.03
C PRO A 336 -3.27 -10.85 40.33
N PRO A 337 -1.93 -10.70 40.26
CA PRO A 337 -1.28 -9.37 40.10
C PRO A 337 -0.09 -9.41 39.10
N GLY A 338 0.56 -8.33 38.64
CA GLY A 338 0.58 -6.88 38.93
C GLY A 338 1.96 -6.32 38.44
N THR A 339 2.39 -5.05 38.49
CA THR A 339 1.85 -3.69 38.80
C THR A 339 2.78 -2.67 38.07
N SER A 340 2.43 -1.39 37.85
CA SER A 340 2.84 -0.29 38.78
C SER A 340 2.16 1.07 38.50
N SER A 341 2.00 1.85 39.57
CA SER A 341 1.87 3.33 39.75
C SER A 341 1.22 4.21 38.64
N VAL A 342 0.15 5.00 38.85
CA VAL A 342 -0.20 5.97 39.93
C VAL A 342 0.75 7.20 39.88
N ASP A 343 0.31 8.48 39.82
CA ASP A 343 -0.86 9.10 40.50
C ASP A 343 -1.51 10.32 39.78
N ARG A 344 -2.74 10.71 40.21
CA ARG A 344 -3.36 12.05 40.03
C ARG A 344 -4.61 12.23 40.95
N PRO A 345 -4.63 13.22 41.85
CA PRO A 345 -5.87 13.74 42.45
C PRO A 345 -6.18 15.22 42.08
N LEU A 346 -7.34 15.72 42.54
CA LEU A 346 -7.95 16.99 42.13
C LEU A 346 -8.69 17.69 43.29
N LYS A 347 -8.76 19.04 43.24
CA LYS A 347 -9.71 19.95 43.94
C LYS A 347 -9.65 20.08 45.47
N LYS A 348 -9.43 21.34 45.90
CA LYS A 348 -10.36 22.15 46.71
C LYS A 348 -10.03 23.64 46.48
N HIS A 349 -10.85 24.65 46.78
CA HIS A 349 -12.32 24.89 46.72
C HIS A 349 -12.54 26.23 47.42
N LEU A 350 -13.16 27.23 46.78
CA LEU A 350 -13.69 28.42 47.45
C LEU A 350 -14.84 29.00 46.63
N SER A 351 -15.77 29.67 47.32
CA SER A 351 -17.12 29.96 46.82
C SER A 351 -17.27 31.40 46.34
N GLY A 352 -18.13 31.59 45.33
CA GLY A 352 -18.63 32.89 44.87
C GLY A 352 -20.02 32.69 44.30
N ASP A 353 -20.93 33.64 44.52
CA ASP A 353 -22.34 33.53 44.13
C ASP A 353 -22.54 33.84 42.63
N GLY A 354 -23.74 33.53 42.12
CA GLY A 354 -23.97 33.37 40.69
C GLY A 354 -23.90 34.64 39.85
N ASP A 355 -23.33 34.49 38.64
CA ASP A 355 -24.15 34.68 37.44
C ASP A 355 -23.65 33.77 36.28
N LYS A 356 -24.52 33.44 35.32
CA LYS A 356 -24.18 32.57 34.16
C LYS A 356 -23.78 33.38 32.92
N VAL A 357 -22.66 34.09 33.02
CA VAL A 357 -22.00 34.69 31.85
C VAL A 357 -21.08 33.65 31.19
N ALA A 358 -21.01 33.63 29.85
CA ALA A 358 -20.46 32.50 29.09
C ALA A 358 -18.91 32.50 29.00
N PRO A 359 -18.26 31.32 28.88
CA PRO A 359 -16.80 31.22 28.64
C PRO A 359 -16.33 31.91 27.34
N GLN A 360 -17.25 32.18 26.40
CA GLN A 360 -16.95 32.83 25.13
C GLN A 360 -16.57 34.31 25.30
N THR A 361 -17.19 35.04 26.23
CA THR A 361 -16.84 36.45 26.50
C THR A 361 -15.46 36.61 27.12
N GLU A 362 -15.03 35.67 27.96
CA GLU A 362 -13.68 35.66 28.54
C GLU A 362 -12.63 35.44 27.43
N LEU A 363 -12.80 34.41 26.60
CA LEU A 363 -11.91 34.15 25.46
C LEU A 363 -11.87 35.30 24.44
N LEU A 364 -13.01 35.93 24.15
CA LEU A 364 -13.05 37.11 23.26
C LEU A 364 -12.33 38.31 23.88
N SER A 365 -12.42 38.51 25.19
CA SER A 365 -11.70 39.59 25.87
C SER A 365 -10.18 39.39 25.81
N LEU A 366 -9.70 38.17 26.02
CA LEU A 366 -8.28 37.82 25.92
C LEU A 366 -7.75 37.97 24.49
N LEU A 367 -8.51 37.52 23.48
CA LEU A 367 -8.13 37.69 22.07
C LEU A 367 -8.02 39.18 21.69
N LYS A 368 -8.98 40.00 22.13
CA LYS A 368 -8.96 41.46 21.93
C LYS A 368 -7.77 42.12 22.62
N GLU A 369 -7.47 41.74 23.87
CA GLU A 369 -6.30 42.25 24.60
C GLU A 369 -4.98 41.86 23.91
N HIS A 370 -4.89 40.62 23.40
CA HIS A 370 -3.74 40.17 22.59
C HIS A 370 -3.60 40.90 21.24
N GLU A 371 -4.70 41.40 20.67
CA GLU A 371 -4.66 42.25 19.47
C GLU A 371 -4.20 43.67 19.83
N GLU A 372 -4.79 44.30 20.85
CA GLU A 372 -4.43 45.64 21.33
C GLU A 372 -2.96 45.71 21.76
N ARG A 373 -2.44 44.69 22.45
CA ARG A 373 -1.02 44.56 22.80
C ARG A 373 -0.07 44.50 21.58
N LYS A 374 -0.55 44.25 20.36
CA LYS A 374 0.24 44.27 19.11
C LYS A 374 0.25 45.64 18.40
N LYS A 375 -0.61 46.59 18.79
CA LYS A 375 -0.75 47.90 18.13
C LYS A 375 0.33 48.89 18.58
N CYS A 376 0.70 49.82 17.70
CA CYS A 376 1.70 50.86 17.91
C CYS A 376 1.33 51.72 19.12
N VAL A 377 2.28 52.00 20.02
CA VAL A 377 1.99 52.76 21.26
C VAL A 377 1.68 54.24 21.03
N ILE A 378 1.86 54.75 19.81
CA ILE A 378 1.55 56.14 19.44
C ILE A 378 0.15 56.25 18.80
N CYS A 379 -0.14 55.56 17.69
CA CYS A 379 -1.44 55.65 17.03
C CYS A 379 -2.51 54.69 17.59
N GLN A 380 -2.11 53.59 18.25
CA GLN A 380 -2.99 52.52 18.74
C GLN A 380 -3.81 51.79 17.65
N ASP A 381 -3.57 52.07 16.37
CA ASP A 381 -4.20 51.42 15.21
C ASP A 381 -3.27 50.39 14.53
N SER A 382 -2.21 50.87 13.86
CA SER A 382 -1.27 50.05 13.09
C SER A 382 -0.49 49.08 13.98
N VAL A 383 -0.19 47.88 13.48
CA VAL A 383 0.67 46.90 14.20
C VAL A 383 2.11 47.41 14.35
N LYS A 384 2.80 46.95 15.40
CA LYS A 384 4.22 47.23 15.65
C LYS A 384 5.08 46.57 14.58
N THR A 385 5.90 47.35 13.88
CA THR A 385 6.79 46.87 12.80
C THR A 385 8.23 47.38 12.89
N VAL A 386 8.55 48.28 13.83
CA VAL A 386 9.90 48.87 13.96
C VAL A 386 10.54 48.55 15.31
N LEU A 387 11.75 47.97 15.24
CA LEU A 387 12.64 47.71 16.36
C LEU A 387 13.60 48.90 16.58
N LEU A 388 13.66 49.40 17.82
CA LEU A 388 14.46 50.57 18.17
C LEU A 388 15.83 50.18 18.78
N LEU A 389 16.94 50.54 18.16
CA LEU A 389 18.30 50.24 18.63
C LEU A 389 18.90 51.42 19.43
N PRO A 390 19.69 51.16 20.49
CA PRO A 390 20.19 49.85 20.93
C PRO A 390 19.22 49.06 21.81
N CYS A 391 18.10 49.65 22.26
CA CYS A 391 17.25 49.08 23.32
C CYS A 391 16.41 47.84 22.93
N ARG A 392 16.33 47.51 21.63
CA ARG A 392 15.56 46.38 21.05
C ARG A 392 14.06 46.36 21.38
N HIS A 393 13.45 47.51 21.65
CA HIS A 393 12.01 47.59 21.85
C HIS A 393 11.26 47.66 20.52
N LEU A 394 10.36 46.71 20.30
CA LEU A 394 9.37 46.71 19.22
C LEU A 394 8.09 47.36 19.76
N CYS A 395 7.86 48.64 19.42
CA CYS A 395 6.76 49.42 19.99
C CYS A 395 6.08 50.41 19.02
N LEU A 396 6.66 50.66 17.84
CA LEU A 396 6.14 51.58 16.83
C LEU A 396 5.79 50.86 15.52
N CYS A 397 4.85 51.41 14.76
CA CYS A 397 4.73 51.15 13.32
C CYS A 397 5.67 52.07 12.53
N ARG A 398 5.81 51.84 11.22
CA ARG A 398 6.61 52.71 10.31
C ARG A 398 6.12 54.15 10.32
N ASP A 399 4.83 54.37 10.11
CA ASP A 399 4.25 55.72 9.94
C ASP A 399 4.51 56.61 11.16
N CYS A 400 4.30 56.06 12.38
CA CYS A 400 4.63 56.77 13.61
C CYS A 400 6.13 56.95 13.82
N THR A 401 6.97 56.02 13.35
CA THR A 401 8.43 56.16 13.41
C THR A 401 8.91 57.29 12.48
N ASP A 402 8.40 57.36 11.26
CA ASP A 402 8.76 58.41 10.28
C ASP A 402 8.30 59.81 10.71
N ILE A 403 7.22 59.90 11.49
CA ILE A 403 6.79 61.14 12.14
C ILE A 403 7.70 61.46 13.34
N PHE A 404 8.06 60.46 14.15
CA PHE A 404 8.91 60.61 15.34
C PHE A 404 10.36 60.99 14.98
N LEU A 405 10.90 60.47 13.87
CA LEU A 405 12.24 60.79 13.35
C LEU A 405 12.32 62.17 12.68
N ARG A 406 11.20 62.87 12.47
CA ARG A 406 11.17 64.28 12.03
C ARG A 406 11.26 65.30 13.18
N GLN A 407 11.17 64.83 14.43
CA GLN A 407 11.33 65.67 15.63
C GLN A 407 12.82 66.00 15.87
N PRO A 408 13.17 67.05 16.61
CA PRO A 408 14.58 67.35 16.92
C PRO A 408 15.24 66.21 17.71
N ILE A 409 16.49 65.89 17.36
CA ILE A 409 17.23 64.68 17.79
C ILE A 409 17.14 64.38 19.29
N HIS A 410 17.18 65.41 20.14
CA HIS A 410 17.05 65.33 21.61
C HIS A 410 15.75 64.65 22.10
N GLN A 411 14.72 64.53 21.25
CA GLN A 411 13.44 63.91 21.55
C GLN A 411 13.34 62.43 21.09
N HIS A 412 14.31 61.91 20.34
CA HIS A 412 14.33 60.52 19.87
C HIS A 412 14.63 59.49 20.98
N ASN A 413 13.76 59.41 21.98
CA ASN A 413 13.88 58.45 23.09
C ASN A 413 12.80 57.37 22.97
N CYS A 414 13.17 56.11 23.22
CA CYS A 414 12.25 54.98 23.17
C CYS A 414 11.06 55.21 24.12
N PRO A 415 9.78 55.13 23.64
CA PRO A 415 8.61 55.34 24.49
C PRO A 415 8.51 54.41 25.71
N LEU A 416 9.11 53.21 25.65
CA LEU A 416 9.06 52.23 26.74
C LEU A 416 10.19 52.43 27.78
N CYS A 417 11.45 52.52 27.35
CA CYS A 417 12.61 52.56 28.26
C CYS A 417 13.38 53.90 28.29
N ARG A 418 12.91 54.92 27.58
CA ARG A 418 13.48 56.28 27.50
C ARG A 418 14.95 56.36 27.07
N HIS A 419 15.52 55.29 26.53
CA HIS A 419 16.86 55.30 25.94
C HIS A 419 16.85 56.00 24.58
N MET A 420 17.88 56.78 24.28
CA MET A 420 18.05 57.44 22.98
C MET A 420 18.15 56.39 21.85
N ILE A 421 17.44 56.63 20.77
CA ILE A 421 17.39 55.78 19.58
C ILE A 421 18.56 56.20 18.67
N LEU A 422 19.44 55.25 18.36
CA LEU A 422 20.59 55.46 17.47
C LEU A 422 20.30 54.97 16.05
N GLN A 423 19.46 53.95 15.91
CA GLN A 423 19.08 53.34 14.65
C GLN A 423 17.70 52.68 14.79
N THR A 424 16.95 52.62 13.70
CA THR A 424 15.72 51.84 13.57
C THR A 424 15.94 50.67 12.63
N MET A 425 15.22 49.56 12.86
CA MET A 425 15.24 48.40 11.98
C MET A 425 13.82 47.88 11.80
N ASP A 426 13.42 47.69 10.55
CA ASP A 426 12.13 47.09 10.21
C ASP A 426 12.09 45.60 10.52
N VAL A 427 10.93 45.14 10.99
CA VAL A 427 10.61 43.75 11.26
C VAL A 427 9.29 43.43 10.56
N PHE A 428 9.32 42.41 9.70
CA PHE A 428 8.13 41.81 9.12
C PHE A 428 7.68 40.65 10.02
N LEU A 429 6.36 40.56 10.27
CA LEU A 429 5.70 39.65 11.22
C LEU A 429 4.59 38.85 10.52
#